data_AF-A0A958GJC4-F1
#
_entry.id   AF-A0A958GJC4-F1
#
_cell.length_a   1.000
_cell.length_b   1.000
_cell.length_c   1.000
_cell.angle_alpha   90.00
_cell.angle_beta   90.00
_cell.angle_gamma   90.00
#
_symmetry.space_group_name_H-M   'P 1'
#
loop_
_entity.id
_entity.type
_entity.pdbx_description
1 polymer ?
#
loop_
_entity_poly.entity_id
_entity_poly.type
_entity_poly.pdbx_seq_one_letter_code
_entity_poly.pdbx_strand_id
1 'polypeptide(L)'
;MSGTSACNDIVSFFARFIEAELGIIYSEENYFQLQNRLEEIARTLDLADLNALMDAAKKQGINGNFKQLLIDKATNNETSFFRDMKAFQAAEQLIRNFLAANESNQPLRIWSAASSTGQEALSLTMLFEDLVSSGEKNAGLSILATDISSKVLEKAKSGTYSDLEVSRGLSEKQLDRYFKPTENKQWVASTKLMSHITFREMNLKSPFSFPDKFDIVLCRNVLIYQK
;
A
#
# COMPACT_ATOMS: atom_id res chain seq x y z
N MET A 1 -17.77 36.09 6.24
CA MET A 1 -16.92 35.87 5.05
C MET A 1 -15.44 35.62 5.37
N SER A 2 -14.99 35.71 6.63
CA SER A 2 -13.58 35.50 7.02
C SER A 2 -13.20 34.03 7.31
N GLY A 3 -14.15 33.14 7.59
CA GLY A 3 -13.88 31.75 7.99
C GLY A 3 -13.38 30.83 6.87
N THR A 4 -13.84 31.02 5.63
CA THR A 4 -13.48 30.15 4.50
C THR A 4 -12.05 30.38 4.02
N SER A 5 -11.58 31.63 4.05
CA SER A 5 -10.21 32.00 3.64
C SER A 5 -9.16 31.43 4.61
N ALA A 6 -9.39 31.56 5.91
CA ALA A 6 -8.46 31.07 6.93
C ALA A 6 -8.38 29.53 6.93
N CYS A 7 -9.49 28.84 6.68
CA CYS A 7 -9.49 27.38 6.54
C CYS A 7 -8.66 26.94 5.32
N ASN A 8 -8.81 27.62 4.18
CA ASN A 8 -8.02 27.34 2.98
C ASN A 8 -6.51 27.55 3.18
N ASP A 9 -6.12 28.57 3.95
CA ASP A 9 -4.70 28.80 4.28
C ASP A 9 -4.13 27.65 5.12
N ILE A 10 -4.90 27.12 6.07
CA ILE A 10 -4.49 25.97 6.89
C ILE A 10 -4.30 24.73 6.03
N VAL A 11 -5.29 24.41 5.19
CA VAL A 11 -5.23 23.24 4.31
C VAL A 11 -4.09 23.36 3.31
N SER A 12 -3.87 24.54 2.73
CA SER A 12 -2.75 24.81 1.81
C SER A 12 -1.38 24.62 2.47
N PHE A 13 -1.22 24.99 3.74
CA PHE A 13 0.02 24.76 4.48
C PHE A 13 0.33 23.26 4.60
N PHE A 14 -0.64 22.46 5.02
CA PHE A 14 -0.47 21.01 5.15
C PHE A 14 -0.31 20.33 3.78
N ALA A 15 -1.02 20.78 2.75
CA ALA A 15 -0.86 20.28 1.38
C ALA A 15 0.59 20.44 0.89
N ARG A 16 1.19 21.63 1.09
CA ARG A 16 2.59 21.88 0.75
C ARG A 16 3.57 21.01 1.53
N PHE A 17 3.32 20.79 2.81
CA PHE A 17 4.12 19.87 3.60
C PHE A 17 4.03 18.43 3.08
N ILE A 18 2.82 17.95 2.80
CA ILE A 18 2.58 16.61 2.26
C ILE A 18 3.25 16.42 0.90
N GLU A 19 3.19 17.42 0.01
CA GLU A 19 3.89 17.39 -1.28
C GLU A 19 5.42 17.35 -1.08
N ALA A 20 5.94 18.20 -0.17
CA ALA A 20 7.36 18.25 0.13
C ALA A 20 7.89 16.93 0.72
N GLU A 21 7.14 16.28 1.59
CA GLU A 21 7.59 15.06 2.27
C GLU A 21 7.27 13.77 1.50
N LEU A 22 6.06 13.67 0.93
CA LEU A 22 5.51 12.43 0.36
C LEU A 22 5.39 12.46 -1.16
N GLY A 23 5.52 13.65 -1.77
CA GLY A 23 5.28 13.87 -3.20
C GLY A 23 3.80 13.84 -3.58
N ILE A 24 2.88 13.75 -2.61
CA ILE A 24 1.43 13.69 -2.85
C ILE A 24 0.90 15.10 -3.05
N ILE A 25 0.18 15.31 -4.15
CA ILE A 25 -0.38 16.61 -4.50
C ILE A 25 -1.86 16.65 -4.18
N TYR A 26 -2.24 17.60 -3.34
CA TYR A 26 -3.62 18.00 -3.16
C TYR A 26 -3.87 19.29 -3.95
N SER A 27 -4.63 19.21 -5.04
CA SER A 27 -5.19 20.38 -5.72
C SER A 27 -6.31 21.01 -4.88
N GLU A 28 -6.61 22.29 -5.11
CA GLU A 28 -7.65 23.02 -4.37
C GLU A 28 -9.03 22.34 -4.43
N GLU A 29 -9.35 21.70 -5.56
CA GLU A 29 -10.58 20.90 -5.72
C GLU A 29 -10.69 19.73 -4.72
N ASN A 30 -9.55 19.25 -4.21
CA ASN A 30 -9.45 18.14 -3.27
C ASN A 30 -9.20 18.61 -1.82
N TYR A 31 -9.15 19.92 -1.56
CA TYR A 31 -8.89 20.47 -0.22
C TYR A 31 -9.93 20.05 0.81
N PHE A 32 -11.19 19.90 0.40
CA PHE A 32 -12.24 19.39 1.31
C PHE A 32 -11.90 17.99 1.85
N GLN A 33 -11.33 17.11 1.03
CA GLN A 33 -10.92 15.77 1.48
C GLN A 33 -9.75 15.85 2.46
N LEU A 34 -8.77 16.71 2.16
CA LEU A 34 -7.62 16.93 3.06
C LEU A 34 -8.08 17.56 4.38
N GLN A 35 -9.00 18.52 4.34
CA GLN A 35 -9.56 19.15 5.53
C GLN A 35 -10.19 18.11 6.47
N ASN A 36 -11.06 17.24 5.97
CA ASN A 36 -11.69 16.20 6.79
C ASN A 36 -10.65 15.26 7.43
N ARG A 37 -9.59 14.91 6.69
CA ARG A 37 -8.48 14.10 7.20
C ARG A 37 -7.70 14.84 8.29
N LEU A 38 -7.45 16.14 8.13
CA LEU A 38 -6.80 16.97 9.14
C LEU A 38 -7.66 17.11 10.41
N GLU A 39 -8.97 17.22 10.28
CA GLU A 39 -9.90 17.25 11.42
C GLU A 39 -9.90 15.92 12.20
N GLU A 40 -9.78 14.78 11.50
CA GLU A 40 -9.56 13.48 12.15
C GLU A 40 -8.22 13.42 12.89
N ILE A 41 -7.15 13.98 12.31
CA ILE A 41 -5.83 14.04 12.95
C ILE A 41 -5.90 14.91 14.21
N ALA A 42 -6.51 16.10 14.13
CA ALA A 42 -6.70 16.98 15.27
C ALA A 42 -7.40 16.26 16.42
N ARG A 43 -8.52 15.57 16.14
CA ARG A 43 -9.22 14.75 17.14
C ARG A 43 -8.36 13.63 17.72
N THR A 44 -7.55 12.96 16.89
CA THR A 44 -6.65 11.88 17.35
C THR A 44 -5.53 12.39 18.26
N LEU A 45 -5.15 13.66 18.11
CA LEU A 45 -4.15 14.34 18.93
C LEU A 45 -4.77 15.12 20.11
N ASP A 46 -6.06 14.94 20.39
CA ASP A 46 -6.82 15.66 21.41
C ASP A 46 -6.77 17.20 21.24
N LEU A 47 -6.71 17.67 20.00
CA LEU A 47 -6.73 19.09 19.64
C LEU A 47 -8.16 19.52 19.28
N ALA A 48 -8.52 20.75 19.69
CA ALA A 48 -9.88 21.26 19.56
C ALA A 48 -10.34 21.43 18.10
N ASP A 49 -9.46 21.92 17.22
CA ASP A 49 -9.77 22.25 15.84
C ASP A 49 -8.52 22.33 14.95
N LEU A 50 -8.71 22.73 13.69
CA LEU A 50 -7.62 22.90 12.72
C LEU A 50 -6.69 24.07 13.06
N ASN A 51 -7.16 25.09 13.78
CA ASN A 51 -6.29 26.19 14.24
C ASN A 51 -5.30 25.68 15.29
N ALA A 52 -5.78 24.89 16.25
CA ALA A 52 -4.94 24.23 17.25
C ALA A 52 -3.93 23.27 16.59
N LEU A 53 -4.34 22.55 15.54
CA LEU A 53 -3.46 21.70 14.74
C LEU A 53 -2.36 22.50 14.02
N MET A 54 -2.72 23.62 13.39
CA MET A 54 -1.76 24.53 12.75
C MET A 54 -0.77 25.12 13.75
N ASP A 55 -1.26 25.55 14.91
CA ASP A 55 -0.43 26.09 15.99
C ASP A 55 0.55 25.05 16.52
N ALA A 56 0.10 23.81 16.72
CA ALA A 56 0.96 22.69 17.09
C ALA A 56 2.04 22.46 16.02
N ALA A 57 1.66 22.43 14.74
CA ALA A 57 2.59 22.26 13.63
C ALA A 57 3.66 23.36 13.58
N LYS A 58 3.28 24.63 13.79
CA LYS A 58 4.21 25.76 13.78
C LYS A 58 5.11 25.83 15.01
N LYS A 59 4.60 25.50 16.20
CA LYS A 59 5.33 25.62 17.47
C LYS A 59 6.25 24.42 17.72
N GLN A 60 5.77 23.21 17.44
CA GLN A 60 6.44 21.96 17.79
C GLN A 60 7.03 21.24 16.56
N GLY A 61 6.64 21.65 15.36
CA GLY A 61 6.99 20.97 14.11
C GLY A 61 6.05 19.79 13.80
N ILE A 62 6.13 19.29 12.57
CA ILE A 62 5.44 18.06 12.15
C ILE A 62 6.44 16.90 12.24
N ASN A 63 6.51 16.27 13.41
CA ASN A 63 7.46 15.19 13.71
C ASN A 63 6.79 14.06 14.51
N GLY A 64 7.52 12.96 14.73
CA GLY A 64 7.07 11.83 15.54
C GLY A 64 5.68 11.32 15.16
N ASN A 65 4.81 11.18 16.18
CA ASN A 65 3.44 10.69 16.02
C ASN A 65 2.59 11.57 15.07
N PHE A 66 2.76 12.89 15.12
CA PHE A 66 2.01 13.78 14.23
C PHE A 66 2.37 13.53 12.77
N LYS A 67 3.67 13.40 12.45
CA LYS A 67 4.12 13.07 11.10
C LYS A 67 3.53 11.73 10.63
N GLN A 68 3.55 10.69 11.48
CA GLN A 68 3.00 9.38 11.12
C GLN A 68 1.50 9.43 10.84
N LEU A 69 0.72 10.11 11.70
CA LEU A 69 -0.72 10.28 11.48
C LEU A 69 -1.01 11.03 10.17
N LEU A 70 -0.23 12.06 9.87
CA LEU A 70 -0.37 12.80 8.63
C LEU A 70 -0.08 11.91 7.41
N ILE A 71 0.98 11.09 7.45
CA ILE A 71 1.28 10.12 6.39
C ILE A 71 0.10 9.17 6.20
N ASP A 72 -0.31 8.47 7.26
CA ASP A 72 -1.34 7.44 7.19
C ASP A 72 -2.68 7.96 6.69
N LYS A 73 -3.04 9.19 7.06
CA LYS A 73 -4.31 9.81 6.68
C LYS A 73 -4.24 10.56 5.36
N ALA A 74 -3.08 11.06 4.94
CA ALA A 74 -2.90 11.73 3.65
C ALA A 74 -2.79 10.72 2.49
N THR A 75 -2.29 9.51 2.74
CA THR A 75 -2.28 8.47 1.71
C THR A 75 -3.69 7.95 1.38
N ASN A 76 -3.98 7.67 0.11
CA ASN A 76 -5.17 6.91 -0.28
C ASN A 76 -4.81 5.43 -0.46
N ASN A 77 -5.20 4.61 0.51
CA ASN A 77 -4.76 3.22 0.62
C ASN A 77 -5.79 2.21 0.08
N GLU A 78 -6.71 2.62 -0.79
CA GLU A 78 -7.68 1.70 -1.37
C GLU A 78 -6.98 0.61 -2.19
N THR A 79 -7.23 -0.64 -1.84
CA THR A 79 -6.68 -1.82 -2.53
C THR A 79 -7.62 -3.00 -2.39
N SER A 80 -7.52 -3.97 -3.28
CA SER A 80 -8.27 -5.22 -3.24
C SER A 80 -7.47 -6.33 -3.91
N PHE A 81 -7.80 -7.58 -3.61
CA PHE A 81 -7.18 -8.70 -4.30
C PHE A 81 -7.50 -8.62 -5.80
N PHE A 82 -6.49 -8.87 -6.62
CA PHE A 82 -6.58 -8.86 -8.09
C PHE A 82 -7.19 -7.57 -8.67
N ARG A 83 -6.98 -6.41 -8.01
CA ARG A 83 -7.43 -5.09 -8.51
C ARG A 83 -6.91 -4.86 -9.93
N ASP A 84 -7.79 -4.41 -10.82
CA ASP A 84 -7.59 -4.31 -12.27
C ASP A 84 -7.07 -5.62 -12.88
N MET A 85 -7.97 -6.60 -13.04
CA MET A 85 -7.67 -7.96 -13.50
C MET A 85 -6.74 -8.03 -14.72
N LYS A 86 -6.85 -7.10 -15.67
CA LYS A 86 -5.97 -7.02 -16.86
C LYS A 86 -4.49 -6.89 -16.50
N ALA A 87 -4.15 -6.17 -15.43
CA ALA A 87 -2.77 -6.04 -14.98
C ALA A 87 -2.24 -7.38 -14.45
N PHE A 88 -3.06 -8.15 -13.72
CA PHE A 88 -2.68 -9.46 -13.22
C PHE A 88 -2.61 -10.52 -14.33
N GLN A 89 -3.44 -10.43 -15.37
CA GLN A 89 -3.31 -11.27 -16.56
C GLN A 89 -1.98 -10.99 -17.30
N ALA A 90 -1.60 -9.72 -17.42
CA ALA A 90 -0.30 -9.37 -17.99
C ALA A 90 0.86 -9.87 -17.11
N ALA A 91 0.76 -9.72 -15.79
CA ALA A 91 1.73 -10.27 -14.85
C ALA A 91 1.83 -11.80 -14.97
N GLU A 92 0.71 -12.52 -15.08
CA GLU A 92 0.70 -13.97 -15.29
C GLU A 92 1.52 -14.36 -16.53
N GLN A 93 1.28 -13.68 -17.65
CA GLN A 93 2.01 -13.96 -18.88
C GLN A 93 3.52 -13.69 -18.73
N LEU A 94 3.90 -12.61 -18.05
CA LEU A 94 5.30 -12.29 -17.77
C LEU A 94 5.95 -13.36 -16.87
N ILE A 95 5.23 -13.83 -15.85
CA ILE A 95 5.70 -14.88 -14.95
C ILE A 95 5.89 -16.20 -15.72
N ARG A 96 4.91 -16.61 -16.53
CA ARG A 96 5.05 -17.81 -17.39
C ARG A 96 6.25 -17.72 -18.31
N ASN A 97 6.43 -16.58 -18.98
CA ASN A 97 7.56 -16.35 -19.88
C ASN A 97 8.90 -16.43 -19.13
N PHE A 98 8.99 -15.83 -17.93
CA PHE A 98 10.17 -15.93 -17.08
C PHE A 98 10.45 -17.38 -16.70
N LEU A 99 9.45 -18.12 -16.20
CA LEU A 99 9.63 -19.50 -15.77
C LEU A 99 10.08 -20.42 -16.90
N ALA A 100 9.53 -20.22 -18.11
CA ALA A 100 9.91 -20.99 -19.30
C ALA A 100 11.35 -20.71 -19.75
N ALA A 101 11.81 -19.46 -19.66
CA ALA A 101 13.16 -19.06 -20.06
C ALA A 101 14.24 -19.26 -18.97
N ASN A 102 13.83 -19.52 -17.73
CA ASN A 102 14.74 -19.57 -16.59
C ASN A 102 15.47 -20.92 -16.46
N GLU A 103 16.50 -21.11 -17.31
CA GLU A 103 17.38 -22.27 -17.28
C GLU A 103 18.15 -22.38 -15.97
N SER A 104 18.63 -21.24 -15.46
CA SER A 104 19.47 -21.12 -14.25
C SER A 104 18.76 -21.38 -12.91
N ASN A 105 17.46 -21.66 -12.94
CA ASN A 105 16.61 -21.91 -11.77
C ASN A 105 16.72 -20.82 -10.69
N GLN A 106 16.88 -19.56 -11.12
CA GLN A 106 16.95 -18.42 -10.21
C GLN A 106 15.55 -18.00 -9.75
N PRO A 107 15.38 -17.53 -8.51
CA PRO A 107 14.07 -17.09 -8.04
C PRO A 107 13.56 -15.90 -8.84
N LEU A 108 12.27 -15.91 -9.17
CA LEU A 108 11.58 -14.75 -9.73
C LEU A 108 11.55 -13.63 -8.67
N ARG A 109 11.98 -12.42 -9.05
CA ARG A 109 12.01 -11.26 -8.18
C ARG A 109 11.01 -10.21 -8.62
N ILE A 110 10.03 -9.93 -7.75
CA ILE A 110 8.99 -8.93 -8.01
C ILE A 110 9.08 -7.80 -6.97
N TRP A 111 8.90 -6.57 -7.41
CA TRP A 111 8.67 -5.43 -6.52
C TRP A 111 7.25 -4.90 -6.68
N SER A 112 6.45 -4.94 -5.61
CA SER A 112 5.18 -4.23 -5.49
C SER A 112 5.43 -2.90 -4.76
N ALA A 113 5.46 -1.82 -5.54
CA ALA A 113 5.66 -0.45 -5.09
C ALA A 113 4.32 0.19 -4.73
N ALA A 114 4.20 0.68 -3.49
CA ALA A 114 2.95 1.09 -2.84
C ALA A 114 1.96 -0.08 -2.65
N SER A 115 2.42 -1.10 -1.92
CA SER A 115 1.68 -2.36 -1.71
C SER A 115 0.44 -2.21 -0.80
N SER A 116 0.25 -1.06 -0.15
CA SER A 116 -0.82 -0.81 0.81
C SER A 116 -0.93 -1.94 1.84
N THR A 117 -2.14 -2.47 2.09
CA THR A 117 -2.42 -3.54 3.05
C THR A 117 -2.08 -4.95 2.53
N GLY A 118 -1.27 -5.08 1.47
CA GLY A 118 -0.63 -6.33 1.06
C GLY A 118 -1.39 -7.18 0.03
N GLN A 119 -2.62 -6.80 -0.34
CA GLN A 119 -3.44 -7.59 -1.26
C GLN A 119 -2.79 -7.75 -2.65
N GLU A 120 -2.09 -6.74 -3.17
CA GLU A 120 -1.40 -6.85 -4.47
C GLU A 120 -0.28 -7.90 -4.40
N ALA A 121 0.58 -7.82 -3.37
CA ALA A 121 1.67 -8.77 -3.16
C ALA A 121 1.13 -10.20 -2.97
N LEU A 122 0.08 -10.38 -2.17
CA LEU A 122 -0.56 -11.68 -1.99
C LEU A 122 -1.18 -12.21 -3.28
N SER A 123 -1.83 -11.38 -4.08
CA SER A 123 -2.35 -11.79 -5.39
C SER A 123 -1.26 -12.31 -6.32
N LEU A 124 -0.06 -11.71 -6.31
CA LEU A 124 1.08 -12.21 -7.07
C LEU A 124 1.59 -13.56 -6.53
N THR A 125 1.65 -13.74 -5.21
CA THR A 125 2.02 -15.03 -4.63
C THR A 125 1.01 -16.14 -4.97
N MET A 126 -0.29 -15.84 -4.91
CA MET A 126 -1.35 -16.78 -5.30
C MET A 126 -1.24 -17.16 -6.77
N LEU A 127 -1.01 -16.17 -7.64
CA LEU A 127 -0.81 -16.39 -9.07
C LEU A 127 0.37 -17.34 -9.33
N PHE A 128 1.53 -17.06 -8.72
CA PHE A 128 2.72 -17.91 -8.85
C PHE A 128 2.48 -19.34 -8.35
N GLU A 129 1.86 -19.48 -7.18
CA GLU A 129 1.55 -20.78 -6.58
C GLU A 129 0.56 -21.59 -7.42
N ASP A 130 -0.45 -20.93 -8.01
CA ASP A 130 -1.40 -21.55 -8.94
C ASP A 130 -0.68 -22.04 -10.21
N LEU A 131 0.24 -21.24 -10.77
CA LEU A 131 1.06 -21.62 -11.93
C LEU A 131 1.92 -22.85 -11.64
N VAL A 132 2.69 -22.83 -10.55
CA VAL A 132 3.52 -23.98 -10.14
C VAL A 132 2.67 -25.23 -9.93
N SER A 133 1.50 -25.08 -9.31
CA SER A 133 0.57 -26.20 -9.08
C SER A 133 -0.05 -26.75 -10.36
N SER A 134 -0.11 -25.95 -11.43
CA SER A 134 -0.58 -26.37 -12.76
C SER A 134 0.48 -27.07 -13.61
N GLY A 135 1.71 -27.22 -13.09
CA GLY A 135 2.81 -27.92 -13.76
C GLY A 135 3.95 -27.01 -14.25
N GLU A 136 3.86 -25.69 -14.01
CA GLU A 136 4.98 -24.80 -14.28
C GLU A 136 6.16 -25.06 -13.34
N LYS A 137 7.38 -24.75 -13.80
CA LYS A 137 8.61 -24.93 -13.02
C LYS A 137 8.58 -24.09 -11.74
N ASN A 138 8.91 -24.71 -10.60
CA ASN A 138 9.14 -23.99 -9.36
C ASN A 138 10.58 -23.47 -9.26
N ALA A 139 10.81 -22.26 -9.75
CA ALA A 139 12.10 -21.59 -9.64
C ALA A 139 12.30 -20.81 -8.32
N GLY A 140 11.28 -20.78 -7.44
CA GLY A 140 11.22 -19.89 -6.29
C GLY A 140 10.70 -18.49 -6.64
N LEU A 141 10.18 -17.80 -5.62
CA LEU A 141 9.61 -16.45 -5.71
C LEU A 141 10.07 -15.61 -4.52
N SER A 142 10.49 -14.38 -4.81
CA SER A 142 10.79 -13.34 -3.82
C SER A 142 10.08 -12.04 -4.21
N ILE A 143 9.22 -11.55 -3.33
CA ILE A 143 8.50 -10.29 -3.49
C ILE A 143 9.00 -9.30 -2.46
N LEU A 144 9.46 -8.14 -2.92
CA LEU A 144 9.57 -6.95 -2.09
C LEU A 144 8.27 -6.16 -2.19
N ALA A 145 7.58 -5.95 -1.07
CA ALA A 145 6.36 -5.15 -0.99
C ALA A 145 6.66 -3.91 -0.15
N THR A 146 6.55 -2.73 -0.75
CA THR A 146 6.91 -1.47 -0.08
C THR A 146 5.75 -0.50 -0.01
N ASP A 147 5.63 0.20 1.11
CA ASP A 147 4.68 1.30 1.27
C ASP A 147 5.28 2.40 2.17
N ILE A 148 4.75 3.61 2.09
CA ILE A 148 5.18 4.72 2.95
C ILE A 148 4.45 4.70 4.29
N SER A 149 3.27 4.10 4.37
CA SER A 149 2.52 4.00 5.61
C SER A 149 2.92 2.73 6.37
N SER A 150 3.59 2.90 7.51
CA SER A 150 3.91 1.80 8.42
C SER A 150 2.64 1.10 8.92
N LYS A 151 1.54 1.83 9.12
CA LYS A 151 0.25 1.27 9.54
C LYS A 151 -0.32 0.25 8.56
N VAL A 152 -0.32 0.54 7.25
CA VAL A 152 -0.82 -0.43 6.26
C VAL A 152 0.13 -1.62 6.12
N LEU A 153 1.44 -1.40 6.29
CA LEU A 153 2.43 -2.47 6.30
C LEU A 153 2.27 -3.41 7.49
N GLU A 154 1.96 -2.90 8.70
CA GLU A 154 1.67 -3.76 9.85
C GLU A 154 0.44 -4.64 9.60
N LYS A 155 -0.60 -4.09 8.96
CA LYS A 155 -1.74 -4.90 8.51
C LYS A 155 -1.33 -5.92 7.44
N ALA A 156 -0.50 -5.53 6.48
CA ALA A 156 -0.02 -6.44 5.44
C ALA A 156 0.79 -7.60 6.03
N LYS A 157 1.69 -7.32 6.97
CA LYS A 157 2.52 -8.30 7.69
C LYS A 157 1.70 -9.28 8.51
N SER A 158 0.57 -8.86 9.08
CA SER A 158 -0.31 -9.77 9.81
C SER A 158 -1.04 -10.77 8.91
N GLY A 159 -1.12 -10.50 7.60
CA GLY A 159 -1.83 -11.32 6.62
C GLY A 159 -3.32 -11.51 6.95
N THR A 160 -3.90 -10.62 7.77
CA THR A 160 -5.25 -10.77 8.31
C THR A 160 -6.22 -9.79 7.64
N TYR A 161 -7.34 -10.32 7.14
CA TYR A 161 -8.31 -9.60 6.32
C TYR A 161 -9.74 -9.88 6.78
N SER A 162 -10.62 -8.89 6.65
CA SER A 162 -12.06 -9.06 6.94
C SER A 162 -12.79 -9.82 5.83
N ASP A 163 -14.00 -10.31 6.11
CA ASP A 163 -14.92 -10.90 5.11
C ASP A 163 -15.11 -10.00 3.89
N LEU A 164 -15.28 -8.69 4.11
CA LEU A 164 -15.44 -7.71 3.04
C LEU A 164 -14.20 -7.61 2.14
N GLU A 165 -13.00 -7.76 2.71
CA GLU A 165 -11.76 -7.64 1.95
C GLU A 165 -11.48 -8.90 1.13
N VAL A 166 -11.68 -10.09 1.72
CA VAL A 166 -11.46 -11.34 1.00
C VAL A 166 -12.51 -11.59 -0.08
N SER A 167 -13.76 -11.17 0.15
CA SER A 167 -14.82 -11.25 -0.88
C SER A 167 -14.61 -10.29 -2.06
N ARG A 168 -13.78 -9.26 -1.89
CA ARG A 168 -13.41 -8.32 -2.96
C ARG A 168 -12.22 -8.85 -3.77
N GLY A 169 -12.53 -9.74 -4.72
CA GLY A 169 -11.62 -10.14 -5.80
C GLY A 169 -11.08 -11.57 -5.70
N LEU A 170 -11.23 -12.26 -4.57
CA LEU A 170 -10.95 -13.69 -4.48
C LEU A 170 -12.15 -14.52 -4.91
N SER A 171 -11.88 -15.61 -5.62
CA SER A 171 -12.86 -16.70 -5.77
C SER A 171 -12.94 -17.53 -4.49
N GLU A 172 -14.06 -18.22 -4.27
CA GLU A 172 -14.22 -19.17 -3.16
C GLU A 172 -13.10 -20.22 -3.15
N LYS A 173 -12.72 -20.73 -4.32
CA LYS A 173 -11.62 -21.69 -4.47
C LYS A 173 -10.28 -21.12 -3.99
N GLN A 174 -9.98 -19.85 -4.28
CA GLN A 174 -8.76 -19.21 -3.81
C GLN A 174 -8.82 -18.96 -2.30
N LEU A 175 -9.98 -18.54 -1.79
CA LEU A 175 -10.20 -18.32 -0.37
C LEU A 175 -9.95 -19.61 0.43
N ASP A 176 -10.60 -20.69 0.06
CA ASP A 176 -10.48 -22.01 0.71
C ASP A 176 -9.06 -22.57 0.64
N ARG A 177 -8.36 -22.30 -0.47
CA ARG A 177 -7.00 -22.79 -0.68
C ARG A 177 -5.96 -22.02 0.13
N TYR A 178 -6.08 -20.71 0.19
CA TYR A 178 -4.99 -19.83 0.62
C TYR A 178 -5.22 -19.13 1.96
N PHE A 179 -6.44 -19.15 2.49
CA PHE A 179 -6.78 -18.49 3.74
C PHE A 179 -7.43 -19.47 4.72
N LYS A 180 -7.37 -19.12 5.99
CA LYS A 180 -8.11 -19.82 7.05
C LYS A 180 -8.96 -18.83 7.84
N PRO A 181 -10.22 -19.16 8.15
CA PRO A 181 -11.02 -18.34 9.04
C PRO A 181 -10.44 -18.40 10.46
N THR A 182 -10.63 -17.32 11.19
CA THR A 182 -10.26 -17.15 12.60
C THR A 182 -11.50 -16.99 13.46
N GLU A 183 -11.34 -17.14 14.77
CA GLU A 183 -12.44 -16.99 15.75
C GLU A 183 -13.08 -15.59 15.70
N ASN A 184 -12.34 -14.57 15.30
CA ASN A 184 -12.78 -13.17 15.25
C ASN A 184 -13.48 -12.78 13.92
N LYS A 185 -13.96 -13.75 13.13
CA LYS A 185 -14.55 -13.52 11.79
C LYS A 185 -13.60 -12.77 10.85
N GLN A 186 -12.32 -13.12 10.92
CA GLN A 186 -11.29 -12.66 10.00
C GLN A 186 -10.66 -13.85 9.29
N TRP A 187 -9.95 -13.58 8.20
CA TRP A 187 -9.23 -14.55 7.41
C TRP A 187 -7.74 -14.29 7.50
N VAL A 188 -6.96 -15.34 7.70
CA VAL A 188 -5.50 -15.26 7.75
C VAL A 188 -4.91 -15.97 6.55
N ALA A 189 -4.08 -15.26 5.79
CA ALA A 189 -3.33 -15.80 4.67
C ALA A 189 -2.38 -16.91 5.13
N SER A 190 -2.22 -17.95 4.31
CA SER A 190 -1.32 -19.05 4.65
C SER A 190 0.13 -18.58 4.78
N THR A 191 0.87 -19.21 5.69
CA THR A 191 2.30 -18.91 5.91
C THR A 191 3.13 -19.12 4.66
N LYS A 192 2.71 -20.03 3.76
CA LYS A 192 3.35 -20.26 2.46
C LYS A 192 3.33 -18.99 1.61
N LEU A 193 2.17 -18.36 1.43
CA LEU A 193 2.06 -17.11 0.68
C LEU A 193 2.91 -16.01 1.31
N MET A 194 2.79 -15.85 2.63
CA MET A 194 3.52 -14.82 3.38
C MET A 194 5.04 -14.99 3.30
N SER A 195 5.53 -16.24 3.22
CA SER A 195 6.98 -16.53 3.17
C SER A 195 7.68 -16.01 1.91
N HIS A 196 6.94 -15.73 0.84
CA HIS A 196 7.49 -15.12 -0.37
C HIS A 196 7.68 -13.61 -0.27
N ILE A 197 7.08 -12.95 0.74
CA ILE A 197 6.94 -11.50 0.77
C ILE A 197 7.79 -10.89 1.88
N THR A 198 8.62 -9.92 1.51
CA THR A 198 9.28 -9.01 2.45
C THR A 198 8.59 -7.65 2.41
N PHE A 199 7.97 -7.25 3.52
CA PHE A 199 7.36 -5.93 3.67
C PHE A 199 8.38 -4.92 4.19
N ARG A 200 8.48 -3.75 3.54
CA ARG A 200 9.44 -2.70 3.92
C ARG A 200 8.83 -1.30 3.79
N GLU A 201 9.05 -0.48 4.80
CA GLU A 201 8.68 0.95 4.71
C GLU A 201 9.60 1.66 3.72
N MET A 202 9.03 2.37 2.76
CA MET A 202 9.79 3.11 1.76
C MET A 202 8.98 4.27 1.18
N ASN A 203 9.62 5.43 1.09
CA ASN A 203 9.10 6.58 0.37
C ASN A 203 9.68 6.58 -1.06
N LEU A 204 8.81 6.45 -2.08
CA LEU A 204 9.21 6.45 -3.50
C LEU A 204 9.90 7.76 -3.94
N LYS A 205 9.70 8.87 -3.22
CA LYS A 205 10.37 10.14 -3.48
C LYS A 205 11.83 10.15 -2.98
N SER A 206 12.13 9.32 -1.99
CA SER A 206 13.49 9.24 -1.44
C SER A 206 14.40 8.43 -2.37
N PRO A 207 15.70 8.75 -2.47
CA PRO A 207 16.63 7.90 -3.19
C PRO A 207 16.60 6.48 -2.64
N PHE A 208 16.42 5.49 -3.51
CA PHE A 208 16.47 4.08 -3.16
C PHE A 208 17.48 3.36 -4.06
N SER A 209 18.12 2.35 -3.48
CA SER A 209 18.96 1.40 -4.21
C SER A 209 18.67 0.00 -3.70
N PHE A 210 18.59 -0.95 -4.61
CA PHE A 210 18.41 -2.35 -4.29
C PHE A 210 19.70 -3.09 -4.61
N PRO A 211 20.13 -4.04 -3.78
CA PRO A 211 21.32 -4.84 -4.06
C PRO A 211 21.15 -5.68 -5.33
N ASP A 212 19.90 -5.94 -5.69
CA ASP A 212 19.49 -6.85 -6.73
C ASP A 212 18.47 -6.22 -7.67
N LYS A 213 18.42 -6.73 -8.90
CA LYS A 213 17.41 -6.34 -9.89
C LYS A 213 16.10 -7.09 -9.68
N PHE A 214 15.01 -6.46 -10.10
CA PHE A 214 13.69 -7.09 -10.18
C PHE A 214 13.37 -7.45 -11.63
N ASP A 215 12.73 -8.60 -11.82
CA ASP A 215 12.24 -9.06 -13.13
C ASP A 215 10.91 -8.36 -13.47
N ILE A 216 10.09 -8.08 -12.46
CA ILE A 216 8.81 -7.39 -12.59
C ILE A 216 8.70 -6.30 -11.52
N VAL A 217 8.25 -5.10 -11.90
CA VAL A 217 7.90 -4.02 -10.97
C VAL A 217 6.44 -3.63 -11.21
N LEU A 218 5.62 -3.76 -10.17
CA LEU A 218 4.27 -3.20 -10.14
C LEU A 218 4.33 -1.88 -9.38
N CYS A 219 4.01 -0.79 -10.07
CA CYS A 219 3.90 0.55 -9.49
C CYS A 219 2.57 1.13 -9.95
N ARG A 220 1.50 0.83 -9.22
CA ARG A 220 0.12 1.01 -9.68
C ARG A 220 -0.66 1.88 -8.71
N ASN A 221 -1.52 2.74 -9.25
CA ASN A 221 -2.43 3.59 -8.48
C ASN A 221 -1.75 4.51 -7.44
N VAL A 222 -0.43 4.73 -7.55
CA VAL A 222 0.35 5.60 -6.66
C VAL A 222 0.84 6.85 -7.36
N LEU A 223 1.36 6.72 -8.58
CA LEU A 223 1.91 7.85 -9.34
C LEU A 223 0.84 8.87 -9.77
N ILE A 224 -0.44 8.49 -9.75
CA ILE A 224 -1.55 9.43 -10.01
C ILE A 224 -1.63 10.56 -8.98
N TYR A 225 -0.96 10.40 -7.83
CA TYR A 225 -0.88 11.40 -6.76
C TYR A 225 0.42 12.21 -6.81
N GLN A 226 1.36 11.86 -7.67
CA GLN A 226 2.71 12.44 -7.75
C GLN A 226 2.89 13.12 -9.11
N LYS A 227 3.49 14.32 -9.16
CA LYS A 227 3.93 14.95 -10.42
C LYS A 227 5.43 14.80 -10.60
#